data_AF-A0A7V2LAI8-F1
#
_entry.id   AF-A0A7V2LAI8-F1
#
_cell.length_a   1.000
_cell.length_b   1.000
_cell.length_c   1.000
_cell.angle_alpha   90.00
_cell.angle_beta   90.00
_cell.angle_gamma   90.00
#
_symmetry.space_group_name_H-M   'P 1'
#
loop_
_entity.id
_entity.type
_entity.pdbx_description
1 polymer ?
#
loop_
_entity_poly.entity_id
_entity_poly.type
_entity_poly.pdbx_seq_one_letter_code
_entity_poly.pdbx_strand_id
1 'polypeptide(L)' 'MKDSIKLVRTLFEDLSRTREEEIDCDAVFDVLDVYAEAKTRGEDPSELLPLVQQHFEICPCCREELEALLSILEADLP' A
#
# COMPACT_ATOMS: atom_id res chain seq x y z
N MET A 1 -25.47 -9.44 23.67
CA MET A 1 -26.03 -9.18 22.32
C MET A 1 -25.26 -8.09 21.57
N LYS A 2 -24.94 -6.95 22.19
CA LYS A 2 -24.08 -5.91 21.58
C LYS A 2 -22.70 -6.42 21.13
N ASP A 3 -22.08 -7.29 21.92
CA ASP A 3 -20.72 -7.78 21.63
C ASP A 3 -20.67 -8.72 20.42
N SER A 4 -21.70 -9.54 20.22
CA SER A 4 -21.84 -10.42 19.06
C SER A 4 -22.00 -9.63 17.76
N ILE A 5 -22.73 -8.51 17.79
CA ILE A 5 -22.89 -7.63 16.62
C ILE A 5 -21.57 -6.92 16.27
N LYS A 6 -20.82 -6.50 17.30
CA LYS A 6 -19.50 -5.88 17.10
C LYS A 6 -18.52 -6.86 16.44
N LEU A 7 -18.47 -8.10 16.94
CA LEU A 7 -17.59 -9.15 16.40
C LEU A 7 -17.89 -9.44 14.92
N VAL A 8 -19.17 -9.62 14.58
CA VAL A 8 -19.58 -9.89 13.19
C VAL A 8 -19.24 -8.72 12.27
N ARG A 9 -19.36 -7.48 12.75
CA ARG A 9 -19.03 -6.29 11.96
C ARG A 9 -17.54 -6.20 11.66
N THR A 10 -16.69 -6.39 12.67
CA THR A 10 -15.23 -6.39 12.50
C THR A 10 -14.78 -7.51 11.56
N LEU A 11 -15.33 -8.72 11.73
CA LEU A 11 -15.03 -9.84 10.83
C LEU A 11 -15.43 -9.54 9.37
N PHE A 12 -16.59 -8.90 9.16
CA PHE A 12 -17.03 -8.53 7.82
C PHE A 12 -16.16 -7.43 7.21
N GLU A 13 -15.73 -6.44 8.00
CA GLU A 13 -14.78 -5.41 7.58
C GLU A 13 -13.44 -6.03 7.16
N ASP A 14 -12.91 -6.97 7.94
CA ASP A 14 -11.65 -7.66 7.63
C ASP A 14 -11.77 -8.53 6.36
N LEU A 15 -12.86 -9.30 6.23
CA LEU A 15 -13.12 -10.09 5.02
C LEU A 15 -13.31 -9.21 3.78
N SER A 16 -13.96 -8.05 3.92
CA SER A 16 -14.18 -7.13 2.79
C SER A 16 -12.90 -6.47 2.29
N ARG A 17 -11.81 -6.54 3.06
CA ARG A 17 -10.49 -6.05 2.67
C ARG A 17 -9.65 -7.11 1.95
N THR A 18 -10.09 -8.37 1.97
CA THR A 18 -9.43 -9.45 1.23
C THR A 18 -9.67 -9.34 -0.28
N ARG A 19 -8.66 -9.62 -1.08
CA ARG A 19 -8.72 -9.69 -2.55
C ARG A 19 -8.27 -11.07 -3.04
N GLU A 20 -8.66 -11.43 -4.27
CA GLU A 20 -8.25 -12.71 -4.89
C GLU A 20 -6.72 -12.77 -5.09
N GLU A 21 -6.10 -11.63 -5.38
CA GLU A 21 -4.65 -11.48 -5.47
C GLU A 21 -4.20 -10.42 -4.47
N GLU A 22 -3.32 -10.83 -3.56
CA GLU A 22 -2.73 -9.98 -2.53
C GLU A 22 -1.24 -10.23 -2.43
N ILE A 23 -0.51 -9.17 -2.10
CA ILE A 23 0.87 -9.21 -1.69
C ILE A 23 0.95 -8.70 -0.25
N ASP A 24 1.90 -9.20 0.52
CA ASP A 24 2.17 -8.72 1.87
C ASP A 24 3.10 -7.51 1.86
N CYS A 25 3.35 -6.94 3.05
CA CYS A 25 4.23 -5.78 3.19
C CYS A 25 5.66 -6.09 2.73
N ASP A 26 6.16 -7.31 2.93
CA ASP A 26 7.51 -7.70 2.57
C ASP A 26 7.69 -7.67 1.04
N ALA A 27 6.73 -8.23 0.29
CA ALA A 27 6.72 -8.16 -1.17
C ALA A 27 6.59 -6.73 -1.71
N VAL A 28 5.93 -5.82 -0.97
CA VAL A 28 5.93 -4.38 -1.30
C VAL A 28 7.32 -3.79 -1.09
N PHE A 29 7.97 -4.07 0.03
CA PHE A 29 9.29 -3.54 0.35
C PHE A 29 10.39 -4.00 -0.61
N ASP A 30 10.26 -5.20 -1.19
CA ASP A 30 11.18 -5.70 -2.22
C ASP A 30 11.23 -4.84 -3.50
N VAL A 31 10.19 -4.04 -3.77
CA VAL A 31 10.06 -3.20 -4.98
C VAL A 31 9.72 -1.75 -4.68
N LEU A 32 9.75 -1.33 -3.41
CA LEU A 32 9.31 -0.01 -2.98
C LEU A 32 10.19 1.11 -3.56
N ASP A 33 11.49 0.86 -3.64
CA ASP A 33 12.48 1.75 -4.26
C ASP A 33 12.18 1.97 -5.75
N VAL A 34 11.93 0.89 -6.49
CA VAL A 34 11.56 0.94 -7.92
C VAL A 34 10.26 1.72 -8.12
N TYR A 35 9.26 1.49 -7.26
CA TYR A 35 7.99 2.21 -7.30
C TYR A 35 8.19 3.72 -7.06
N ALA A 36 8.95 4.08 -6.03
CA ALA A 36 9.22 5.46 -5.67
C ALA A 36 10.01 6.19 -6.76
N GLU A 37 11.07 5.57 -7.29
CA GLU A 37 11.85 6.14 -8.38
C GLU A 37 10.99 6.42 -9.61
N ALA A 38 10.15 5.46 -10.03
CA ALA A 38 9.24 5.65 -11.16
C ALA A 38 8.30 6.85 -10.93
N LYS A 39 7.71 6.99 -9.73
CA LYS A 39 6.90 8.16 -9.37
C LYS A 39 7.69 9.47 -9.46
N THR A 40 8.93 9.52 -8.96
CA THR A 40 9.76 10.74 -9.04
C THR A 40 10.13 11.14 -10.47
N ARG A 41 10.19 10.18 -11.41
CA ARG A 41 10.40 10.43 -12.84
C ARG A 41 9.14 10.91 -13.56
N GLY A 42 8.00 10.99 -12.86
CA GLY A 42 6.71 11.34 -13.43
C GLY A 42 6.03 10.19 -14.17
N GLU A 43 6.49 8.95 -13.96
CA GLU A 43 5.86 7.75 -14.49
C GLU A 43 4.66 7.34 -13.61
N ASP A 44 3.80 6.47 -14.14
CA ASP A 44 2.72 5.87 -13.37
C ASP A 44 2.97 4.38 -13.08
N PRO A 45 3.74 4.05 -12.02
CA PRO A 45 4.02 2.68 -11.65
C PRO A 45 2.76 1.91 -11.18
N SER A 46 1.62 2.58 -11.00
CA SER A 46 0.37 1.87 -10.68
C SER A 46 -0.13 0.99 -11.83
N GLU A 47 0.24 1.30 -13.08
CA GLU A 47 -0.08 0.44 -14.23
C GLU A 47 0.85 -0.79 -14.33
N LEU A 48 2.10 -0.65 -13.88
CA LEU A 48 3.12 -1.69 -13.95
C LEU A 48 3.12 -2.61 -12.72
N LEU A 49 2.80 -2.05 -11.55
CA LEU A 49 2.78 -2.71 -10.25
C LEU A 49 1.41 -2.51 -9.58
N PRO A 50 0.31 -3.00 -10.19
CA PRO A 50 -1.06 -2.75 -9.71
C PRO A 50 -1.31 -3.36 -8.32
N LEU A 51 -0.69 -4.49 -7.99
CA LEU A 51 -0.82 -5.13 -6.67
C LEU A 51 -0.13 -4.32 -5.57
N VAL A 52 0.96 -3.64 -5.88
CA VAL A 52 1.65 -2.72 -4.96
C VAL A 52 0.79 -1.50 -4.70
N GLN A 53 0.23 -0.90 -5.76
CA GLN A 53 -0.71 0.21 -5.62
C GLN A 53 -1.94 -0.19 -4.79
N GLN A 54 -2.52 -1.37 -5.04
CA GLN A 54 -3.61 -1.91 -4.24
C GLN A 54 -3.23 -2.04 -2.76
N HIS A 55 -2.02 -2.51 -2.46
CA HIS A 55 -1.58 -2.67 -1.08
C HIS A 55 -1.51 -1.32 -0.35
N PHE A 56 -1.09 -0.23 -1.02
CA PHE A 56 -1.12 1.12 -0.45
C PHE A 56 -2.53 1.65 -0.15
N GLU A 57 -3.57 1.15 -0.82
CA GLU A 57 -4.96 1.48 -0.50
C GLU A 57 -5.43 0.81 0.80
N ILE A 58 -4.85 -0.36 1.13
CA ILE A 58 -5.28 -1.23 2.22
C ILE A 58 -4.41 -1.05 3.47
N CYS A 59 -3.11 -0.85 3.31
CA CYS A 59 -2.13 -0.78 4.39
C CYS A 59 -1.62 0.66 4.58
N PRO A 60 -2.06 1.34 5.66
CA PRO A 60 -1.59 2.70 5.96
C PRO A 60 -0.08 2.78 6.17
N CYS A 61 0.53 1.77 6.79
CA CYS A 61 1.97 1.73 7.03
C CYS A 61 2.73 1.82 5.70
N CYS A 62 2.51 0.87 4.77
CA CYS A 62 3.22 0.84 3.49
C CYS A 62 3.06 2.13 2.67
N ARG A 63 1.91 2.80 2.80
CA ARG A 63 1.70 4.12 2.20
C ARG A 63 2.54 5.21 2.88
N GLU A 64 2.56 5.25 4.20
CA GLU A 64 3.43 6.18 4.96
C GLU A 64 4.91 5.95 4.63
N GLU A 65 5.34 4.69 4.47
CA GLU A 65 6.71 4.37 4.07
C GLU A 65 7.03 4.85 2.64
N LEU A 66 6.10 4.72 1.69
CA LEU A 66 6.25 5.30 0.34
C LEU A 66 6.35 6.83 0.40
N GLU A 67 5.44 7.50 1.12
CA GLU A 67 5.42 8.97 1.26
C GLU A 67 6.72 9.49 1.88
N ALA A 68 7.23 8.80 2.91
CA ALA A 68 8.51 9.11 3.52
C ALA A 68 9.66 8.99 2.52
N LEU A 69 9.71 7.89 1.75
CA LEU A 69 10.74 7.68 0.74
C LEU A 69 10.70 8.76 -0.36
N LEU A 70 9.50 9.06 -0.88
CA LEU A 70 9.31 10.13 -1.87
C LEU A 70 9.79 11.48 -1.34
N SER A 71 9.46 11.83 -0.09
CA SER A 71 9.90 13.10 0.51
C SER A 71 11.43 13.25 0.58
N ILE A 72 12.15 12.14 0.79
CA ILE A 72 13.61 12.13 0.81
C ILE A 72 14.17 12.29 -0.61
N LEU A 73 13.63 11.53 -1.57
CA LEU A 73 14.07 11.60 -2.97
C LEU A 73 13.82 12.98 -3.59
N GLU A 74 12.68 13.60 -3.28
CA GLU A 74 12.37 14.97 -3.73
C GLU A 74 13.29 16.03 -3.11
N ALA A 75 13.75 15.82 -1.88
CA ALA A 75 14.70 16.71 -1.21
C ALA A 75 16.14 16.58 -1.73
N ASP A 76 16.50 15.41 -2.28
CA ASP A 76 17.84 15.12 -2.81
C ASP A 76 17.96 15.46 -4.32
N LEU A 77 16.85 15.77 -4.99
CA LEU A 77 16.84 16.25 -6.37
C LEU A 77 17.36 17.71 -6.44
N PRO A 78 18.34 18.01 -7.32
CA PRO A 78 18.98 19.32 -7.42
C PRO A 78 18.12 20.42 -8.03
#